data_AF-A0A1F8TZ54-F1
#
_entry.id   AF-A0A1F8TZ54-F1
#
_cell.length_a   1.000
_cell.length_b   1.000
_cell.length_c   1.000
_cell.angle_alpha   90.00
_cell.angle_beta   90.00
_cell.angle_gamma   90.00
#
_symmetry.space_group_name_H-M   'P 1'
#
loop_
_entity.id
_entity.type
_entity.pdbx_description
1 polymer ?
#
loop_
_entity_poly.entity_id
_entity_poly.type
_entity_poly.pdbx_seq_one_letter_code
_entity_poly.pdbx_strand_id
1 'polypeptide(L)'
;MLEKTGVATEQDLAKAIPTKERLAKGPVAIIECFQRIPCNPCYTSCKRGAIKEFEDINDTPEINFEICNGCGVCVSNCPGLAIVVVDESYSNEEALVKIPYEFLPLPVEGSFVTGLDREGKPVCRAKVMKVLNTKAMDRTPLITLAVPKELSMTVRFMKHHDIYSDNTFICRCEELTLGELRELIRKGYNTIDEIRRISRAGMGPCQGRTCRQLIMQELAAATGKKMSEMPISTFRPPVKPIKLGTIAGGERGE
;
A
#
# COMPACT_ATOMS: atom_id res chain seq x y z
N MET A 1 -0.98 1.79 -24.28
CA MET A 1 -1.80 1.45 -23.09
C MET A 1 -1.67 2.50 -22.01
N LEU A 2 -0.46 3.01 -21.73
CA LEU A 2 -0.24 4.14 -20.82
C LEU A 2 -1.21 5.32 -21.06
N GLU A 3 -1.40 5.75 -22.31
CA GLU A 3 -2.35 6.84 -22.65
C GLU A 3 -3.82 6.55 -22.31
N LYS A 4 -4.20 5.27 -22.19
CA LYS A 4 -5.58 4.85 -21.89
C LYS A 4 -5.79 4.52 -20.42
N THR A 5 -4.81 3.86 -19.79
CA THR A 5 -4.94 3.32 -18.43
C THR A 5 -4.15 4.10 -17.39
N GLY A 6 -3.20 4.94 -17.80
CA GLY A 6 -2.24 5.60 -16.91
C GLY A 6 -1.15 4.66 -16.36
N VAL A 7 -1.13 3.39 -16.78
CA VAL A 7 -0.20 2.37 -16.27
C VAL A 7 0.87 2.07 -17.32
N ALA A 8 2.14 2.17 -16.92
CA ALA A 8 3.28 1.88 -17.77
C ALA A 8 3.31 0.41 -18.19
N THR A 9 3.56 0.16 -19.48
CA THR A 9 3.72 -1.21 -20.00
C THR A 9 5.12 -1.74 -19.72
N GLU A 10 5.33 -3.05 -19.86
CA GLU A 10 6.67 -3.65 -19.74
C GLU A 10 7.68 -3.02 -20.71
N GLN A 11 7.24 -2.63 -21.91
CA GLN A 11 8.09 -1.95 -22.90
C GLN A 11 8.49 -0.53 -22.46
N ASP A 12 7.60 0.17 -21.75
CA ASP A 12 7.92 1.48 -21.18
C ASP A 12 8.92 1.33 -20.03
N LEU A 13 8.66 0.37 -19.13
CA LEU A 13 9.50 0.10 -17.97
C LEU A 13 10.91 -0.36 -18.35
N ALA A 14 11.06 -1.15 -19.42
CA ALA A 14 12.36 -1.60 -19.90
C ALA A 14 13.33 -0.44 -20.20
N LYS A 15 12.83 0.76 -20.51
CA LYS A 15 13.64 1.97 -20.76
C LYS A 15 14.15 2.63 -19.48
N ALA A 16 13.50 2.39 -18.35
CA ALA A 16 13.77 3.04 -17.07
C ALA A 16 14.54 2.14 -16.09
N ILE A 17 14.64 0.83 -16.35
CA ILE A 17 15.24 -0.15 -15.45
C ILE A 17 16.78 -0.20 -15.64
N PRO A 18 17.59 0.04 -14.58
CA PRO A 18 19.03 -0.17 -14.61
C PRO A 18 19.38 -1.66 -14.64
N THR A 19 20.64 -1.97 -14.97
CA THR A 19 21.11 -3.36 -14.87
C THR A 19 21.14 -3.84 -13.42
N LYS A 20 21.06 -5.17 -13.22
CA LYS A 20 21.13 -5.78 -11.89
C LYS A 20 22.46 -5.47 -11.19
N GLU A 21 23.58 -5.45 -11.93
CA GLU A 21 24.87 -5.07 -11.33
C GLU A 21 24.83 -3.64 -10.82
N ARG A 22 24.15 -2.73 -11.55
CA ARG A 22 24.03 -1.34 -11.09
C ARG A 22 23.16 -1.23 -9.86
N LEU A 23 22.00 -1.90 -9.80
CA LEU A 23 21.11 -1.86 -8.63
C LEU A 23 21.81 -2.34 -7.35
N ALA A 24 22.70 -3.33 -7.46
CA ALA A 24 23.46 -3.86 -6.33
C ALA A 24 24.57 -2.92 -5.80
N LYS A 25 25.06 -1.95 -6.59
CA LYS A 25 26.14 -1.02 -6.19
C LYS A 25 25.70 0.04 -5.17
N GLY A 26 24.41 0.37 -5.13
CA GLY A 26 23.89 1.42 -4.27
C GLY A 26 22.72 2.20 -4.86
N PRO A 27 22.24 3.24 -4.14
CA PRO A 27 21.03 3.96 -4.48
C PRO A 27 21.09 4.60 -5.87
N VAL A 28 19.99 4.50 -6.62
CA VAL A 28 19.85 5.03 -7.97
C VAL A 28 18.44 5.57 -8.20
N ALA A 29 18.33 6.70 -8.88
CA ALA A 29 17.03 7.25 -9.25
C ALA A 29 16.47 6.51 -10.47
N ILE A 30 15.19 6.16 -10.41
CA ILE A 30 14.42 5.53 -11.48
C ILE A 30 13.40 6.58 -11.94
N ILE A 31 13.41 6.91 -13.24
CA ILE A 31 12.53 7.92 -13.82
C ILE A 31 11.53 7.23 -14.73
N GLU A 32 10.26 7.24 -14.34
CA GLU A 32 9.13 6.66 -15.08
C GLU A 32 8.31 7.75 -15.80
N CYS A 33 9.01 8.66 -16.48
CA CYS A 33 8.40 9.75 -17.25
C CYS A 33 8.47 9.43 -18.75
N PHE A 34 7.39 8.88 -19.29
CA PHE A 34 7.37 8.32 -20.66
C PHE A 34 6.72 9.22 -21.71
N GLN A 35 6.10 10.32 -21.29
CA GLN A 35 5.37 11.22 -22.19
C GLN A 35 6.23 12.42 -22.56
N ARG A 36 6.09 12.86 -23.81
CA ARG A 36 6.72 14.08 -24.32
C ARG A 36 5.94 15.30 -23.87
N ILE A 37 6.30 15.84 -22.71
CA ILE A 37 5.67 17.02 -22.10
C ILE A 37 6.74 18.09 -21.86
N PRO A 38 6.41 19.40 -21.92
CA PRO A 38 7.39 20.47 -21.78
C PRO A 38 7.82 20.63 -20.31
N CYS A 39 8.73 19.76 -19.84
CA CYS A 39 9.09 19.62 -18.43
C CYS A 39 10.54 19.13 -18.26
N ASN A 40 11.38 19.90 -17.55
CA ASN A 40 12.77 19.55 -17.25
C ASN A 40 13.25 19.75 -15.77
N PRO A 41 12.40 19.93 -14.72
CA PRO A 41 12.88 20.05 -13.33
C PRO A 41 13.80 18.93 -12.85
N CYS A 42 13.63 17.71 -13.37
CA CYS A 42 14.49 16.58 -13.04
C CYS A 42 15.95 16.85 -13.45
N TYR A 43 16.18 17.40 -14.64
CA TYR A 43 17.50 17.82 -15.13
C TYR A 43 18.04 19.02 -14.36
N THR A 44 17.28 20.11 -14.29
CA THR A 44 17.75 21.37 -13.69
C THR A 44 18.06 21.25 -12.20
N SER A 45 17.37 20.36 -11.49
CA SER A 45 17.65 20.07 -10.07
C SER A 45 18.83 19.12 -9.85
N CYS A 46 19.30 18.43 -10.89
CA CYS A 46 20.36 17.43 -10.79
C CYS A 46 21.76 18.06 -10.70
N LYS A 47 22.18 18.43 -9.49
CA LYS A 47 23.51 19.02 -9.23
C LYS A 47 24.71 18.13 -9.62
N ARG A 48 24.48 16.83 -9.84
CA ARG A 48 25.52 15.88 -10.26
C ARG A 48 25.67 15.75 -11.77
N GLY A 49 24.73 16.28 -12.55
CA GLY A 49 24.70 16.06 -14.01
C GLY A 49 24.45 14.59 -14.38
N ALA A 50 23.72 13.83 -13.55
CA ALA A 50 23.39 12.44 -13.85
C ALA A 50 22.26 12.32 -14.88
N ILE A 51 21.35 13.31 -14.94
CA ILE A 51 20.28 13.37 -15.94
C ILE A 51 20.83 14.15 -17.13
N LYS A 52 20.71 13.60 -18.34
CA LYS A 52 21.20 14.23 -19.56
C LYS A 52 20.43 15.51 -19.84
N GLU A 53 21.11 16.45 -20.49
CA GLU A 53 20.49 17.67 -20.99
C GLU A 53 19.43 17.35 -22.05
N PHE A 54 18.37 18.16 -22.05
CA PHE A 54 17.24 18.04 -22.96
C PHE A 54 17.54 18.91 -24.18
N GLU A 55 17.55 18.34 -25.38
CA GLU A 55 17.68 19.12 -26.62
C GLU A 55 16.37 19.85 -26.92
N ASP A 56 15.24 19.14 -26.77
CA ASP A 56 13.89 19.68 -26.74
C ASP A 56 13.32 19.54 -25.32
N ILE A 57 12.66 20.58 -24.80
CA ILE A 57 12.00 20.54 -23.49
C ILE A 57 10.93 19.43 -23.40
N ASN A 58 10.44 18.93 -24.53
CA ASN A 58 9.50 17.82 -24.63
C ASN A 58 10.18 16.44 -24.68
N ASP A 59 11.51 16.36 -24.63
CA ASP A 59 12.20 15.07 -24.60
C ASP A 59 11.94 14.35 -23.28
N THR A 60 12.00 13.02 -23.31
CA THR A 60 11.90 12.21 -22.08
C THR A 60 13.26 12.14 -21.39
N PRO A 61 13.31 12.27 -20.05
CA PRO A 61 14.57 12.26 -19.31
C PRO A 61 15.35 10.96 -19.51
N GLU A 62 16.64 11.09 -19.81
CA GLU A 62 17.59 9.98 -19.79
C GLU A 62 18.57 10.16 -18.62
N ILE A 63 18.80 9.09 -17.87
CA ILE A 63 19.67 9.13 -16.69
C ILE A 63 20.90 8.23 -16.89
N ASN A 64 22.07 8.79 -16.62
CA ASN A 64 23.30 8.04 -16.45
C ASN A 64 23.34 7.44 -15.03
N PHE A 65 23.05 6.16 -14.93
CA PHE A 65 23.00 5.46 -13.66
C PHE A 65 24.35 5.39 -12.94
N GLU A 66 25.49 5.39 -13.65
CA GLU A 66 26.82 5.33 -13.02
C GLU A 66 27.18 6.63 -12.29
N ILE A 67 26.64 7.78 -12.70
CA ILE A 67 26.86 9.08 -12.03
C ILE A 67 25.85 9.29 -10.89
N CYS A 68 24.63 8.78 -11.05
CA CYS A 68 23.57 8.92 -10.07
C CYS A 68 23.90 8.20 -8.75
N ASN A 69 23.63 8.83 -7.61
CA ASN A 69 23.73 8.24 -6.27
C ASN A 69 22.40 8.21 -5.50
N GLY A 70 21.28 8.45 -6.17
CA GLY A 70 19.97 8.41 -5.53
C GLY A 70 19.76 9.43 -4.38
N CYS A 71 20.39 10.61 -4.46
CA CYS A 71 20.20 11.67 -3.46
C CYS A 71 18.70 12.03 -3.24
N GLY A 72 17.89 11.93 -4.31
CA GLY A 72 16.44 12.15 -4.27
C GLY A 72 16.01 13.61 -4.47
N VAL A 73 16.91 14.53 -4.79
CA VAL A 73 16.56 15.94 -5.05
C VAL A 73 15.62 16.06 -6.26
N CYS A 74 15.86 15.29 -7.32
CA CYS A 74 14.97 15.24 -8.48
C CYS A 74 13.58 14.69 -8.13
N VAL A 75 13.47 13.81 -7.12
CA VAL A 75 12.19 13.23 -6.69
C VAL A 75 11.28 14.31 -6.12
N SER A 76 11.78 15.12 -5.18
CA SER A 76 10.97 16.18 -4.56
C SER A 76 10.67 17.35 -5.49
N ASN A 77 11.42 17.51 -6.59
CA ASN A 77 11.20 18.57 -7.58
C ASN A 77 10.42 18.06 -8.80
N CYS A 78 10.01 16.80 -8.83
CA CYS A 78 9.28 16.24 -9.96
C CYS A 78 7.80 16.59 -9.84
N PRO A 79 7.24 17.49 -10.69
CA PRO A 79 5.83 17.84 -10.61
C PRO A 79 4.90 16.66 -10.97
N GLY A 80 5.41 15.68 -11.71
CA GLY A 80 4.66 14.48 -12.09
C GLY A 80 4.80 13.30 -11.12
N LEU A 81 5.57 13.46 -10.02
CA LEU A 81 5.87 12.39 -9.05
C LEU A 81 6.40 11.09 -9.68
N ALA A 82 7.02 11.20 -10.86
CA ALA A 82 7.40 10.09 -11.72
C ALA A 82 8.78 9.51 -11.39
N ILE A 83 9.42 9.96 -10.31
CA ILE A 83 10.78 9.57 -9.94
C ILE A 83 10.75 8.89 -8.59
N VAL A 84 11.40 7.74 -8.48
CA VAL A 84 11.67 7.07 -7.21
C VAL A 84 13.17 6.81 -7.07
N VAL A 85 13.66 6.54 -5.87
CA VAL A 85 15.03 6.02 -5.69
C VAL A 85 14.93 4.60 -5.20
N VAL A 86 15.70 3.70 -5.81
CA VAL A 86 15.81 2.30 -5.40
C VAL A 86 17.24 2.03 -4.93
N ASP A 87 17.38 1.31 -3.82
CA ASP A 87 18.65 0.87 -3.26
C ASP A 87 18.57 -0.61 -2.85
N GLU A 88 19.08 -1.50 -3.71
CA GLU A 88 19.14 -2.94 -3.44
C GLU A 88 20.41 -3.35 -2.67
N SER A 89 21.33 -2.41 -2.41
CA SER A 89 22.55 -2.65 -1.63
C SER A 89 22.30 -2.67 -0.12
N TYR A 90 21.12 -2.22 0.32
CA TYR A 90 20.75 -2.06 1.73
C TYR A 90 20.88 -3.34 2.56
N SER A 91 20.38 -4.47 2.06
CA SER A 91 20.47 -5.76 2.74
C SER A 91 20.35 -6.91 1.73
N ASN A 92 20.46 -8.16 2.16
CA ASN A 92 20.29 -9.31 1.27
C ASN A 92 18.82 -9.55 0.86
N GLU A 93 17.88 -9.34 1.78
CA GLU A 93 16.46 -9.70 1.62
C GLU A 93 15.56 -8.48 1.34
N GLU A 94 15.94 -7.31 1.81
CA GLU A 94 15.19 -6.06 1.64
C GLU A 94 15.96 -5.04 0.79
N ALA A 95 15.20 -4.20 0.09
CA ALA A 95 15.66 -3.02 -0.61
C ALA A 95 15.00 -1.76 -0.04
N LEU A 96 15.63 -0.60 -0.20
CA LEU A 96 15.00 0.68 0.11
C LEU A 96 14.40 1.30 -1.14
N VAL A 97 13.15 1.73 -1.03
CA VAL A 97 12.45 2.50 -2.07
C VAL A 97 12.05 3.85 -1.50
N LYS A 98 12.59 4.92 -2.05
CA LYS A 98 12.25 6.30 -1.69
C LYS A 98 11.22 6.84 -2.68
N ILE A 99 10.03 7.14 -2.17
CA ILE A 99 8.90 7.64 -2.95
C ILE A 99 8.58 9.09 -2.58
N PRO A 100 8.09 9.91 -3.53
CA PRO A 100 7.45 11.17 -3.20
C PRO A 100 6.10 10.93 -2.53
N TYR A 101 5.70 11.79 -1.59
CA TYR A 101 4.43 11.65 -0.87
C TYR A 101 3.81 13.01 -0.54
N GLU A 102 2.62 13.27 -1.07
CA GLU A 102 1.94 14.58 -0.97
C GLU A 102 0.67 14.55 -0.10
N PHE A 103 0.49 13.52 0.72
CA PHE A 103 -0.70 13.37 1.56
C PHE A 103 -0.40 13.58 3.04
N LEU A 104 -1.44 13.93 3.79
CA LEU A 104 -1.42 13.98 5.25
C LEU A 104 -2.40 12.95 5.83
N PRO A 105 -2.13 12.40 7.03
CA PRO A 105 -0.93 12.63 7.86
C PRO A 105 0.35 12.05 7.22
N LEU A 106 1.54 12.43 7.68
CA LEU A 106 2.76 11.72 7.30
C LEU A 106 2.88 10.42 8.09
N PRO A 107 3.47 9.34 7.53
CA PRO A 107 3.69 8.12 8.30
C PRO A 107 4.70 8.38 9.41
N VAL A 108 4.68 7.53 10.43
CA VAL A 108 5.64 7.58 11.53
C VAL A 108 6.84 6.70 11.18
N GLU A 109 8.06 7.18 11.38
CA GLU A 109 9.26 6.34 11.21
C GLU A 109 9.20 5.10 12.12
N GLY A 110 9.60 3.95 11.59
CA GLY A 110 9.50 2.65 12.26
C GLY A 110 8.13 1.98 12.16
N SER A 111 7.07 2.68 11.72
CA SER A 111 5.76 2.06 11.50
C SER A 111 5.72 1.21 10.22
N PHE A 112 4.72 0.33 10.13
CA PHE A 112 4.46 -0.47 8.94
C PHE A 112 3.31 0.13 8.15
N VAL A 113 3.44 0.06 6.83
CA VAL A 113 2.47 0.52 5.83
C VAL A 113 2.30 -0.53 4.75
N THR A 114 1.31 -0.37 3.89
CA THR A 114 1.10 -1.23 2.72
C THR A 114 1.78 -0.61 1.51
N GLY A 115 2.75 -1.30 0.91
CA GLY A 115 3.35 -0.93 -0.37
C GLY A 115 2.39 -1.23 -1.52
N LEU A 116 2.29 -0.30 -2.47
CA LEU A 116 1.40 -0.39 -3.64
C LEU A 116 2.21 -0.39 -4.94
N ASP A 117 1.70 -1.11 -5.94
CA ASP A 117 2.21 -1.07 -7.30
C ASP A 117 1.70 0.14 -8.11
N ARG A 118 1.99 0.16 -9.42
CA ARG A 118 1.60 1.22 -10.36
C ARG A 118 0.10 1.31 -10.61
N GLU A 119 -0.64 0.25 -10.35
CA GLU A 119 -2.11 0.22 -10.43
C GLU A 119 -2.76 0.60 -9.08
N GLY A 120 -1.96 0.82 -8.04
CA GLY A 120 -2.44 1.05 -6.69
C GLY A 120 -2.86 -0.23 -5.95
N LYS A 121 -2.51 -1.41 -6.45
CA LYS A 121 -2.80 -2.68 -5.79
C LYS A 121 -1.78 -2.94 -4.67
N PRO A 122 -2.22 -3.49 -3.52
CA PRO A 122 -1.31 -3.85 -2.44
C PRO A 122 -0.42 -5.03 -2.84
N VAL A 123 0.89 -4.87 -2.65
CA VAL A 123 1.89 -5.89 -3.04
C VAL A 123 2.73 -6.40 -1.87
N CYS A 124 2.99 -5.57 -0.86
CA CYS A 124 3.75 -6.02 0.32
C CYS A 124 3.49 -5.19 1.56
N ARG A 125 3.85 -5.77 2.70
CA ARG A 125 4.10 -5.03 3.94
C ARG A 125 5.42 -4.30 3.81
N ALA A 126 5.43 -3.00 4.09
CA ALA A 126 6.62 -2.16 3.99
C ALA A 126 6.88 -1.44 5.31
N LYS A 127 8.13 -1.32 5.72
CA LYS A 127 8.51 -0.58 6.93
C LYS A 127 8.96 0.83 6.55
N VAL A 128 8.44 1.83 7.26
CA VAL A 128 8.82 3.23 7.06
C VAL A 128 10.17 3.46 7.71
N MET A 129 11.22 3.61 6.91
CA MET A 129 12.59 3.78 7.39
C MET A 129 12.93 5.24 7.66
N LYS A 130 12.43 6.15 6.82
CA LYS A 130 12.73 7.58 6.94
C LYS A 130 11.65 8.46 6.32
N VAL A 131 11.34 9.56 6.97
CA VAL A 131 10.42 10.59 6.49
C VAL A 131 11.16 11.91 6.40
N LEU A 132 11.47 12.34 5.18
CA LEU A 132 12.23 13.57 4.94
C LEU A 132 11.29 14.65 4.40
N ASN A 133 11.05 15.69 5.20
CA ASN A 133 10.18 16.82 4.85
C ASN A 133 10.85 18.14 5.21
N THR A 134 11.88 18.53 4.46
CA THR A 134 12.62 19.78 4.70
C THR A 134 12.00 20.94 3.94
N LYS A 135 12.27 22.19 4.36
CA LYS A 135 11.78 23.41 3.67
C LYS A 135 12.18 23.49 2.20
N ALA A 136 13.28 22.84 1.82
CA ALA A 136 13.78 22.82 0.45
C ALA A 136 13.03 21.85 -0.48
N MET A 137 12.14 21.01 0.05
CA MET A 137 11.50 19.90 -0.68
C MET A 137 10.18 20.25 -1.36
N ASP A 138 9.96 21.52 -1.71
CA ASP A 138 8.75 22.02 -2.39
C ASP A 138 7.42 21.40 -1.91
N ARG A 139 7.28 21.16 -0.59
CA ARG A 139 6.12 20.52 0.04
C ARG A 139 5.82 19.08 -0.41
N THR A 140 6.76 18.42 -1.09
CA THR A 140 6.71 16.99 -1.45
C THR A 140 7.70 16.20 -0.57
N PRO A 141 7.26 15.71 0.61
CA PRO A 141 8.02 14.79 1.45
C PRO A 141 8.53 13.57 0.68
N LEU A 142 9.70 13.07 1.10
CA LEU A 142 10.25 11.81 0.63
C LEU A 142 10.11 10.76 1.73
N ILE A 143 9.45 9.65 1.40
CA ILE A 143 9.27 8.52 2.29
C ILE A 143 10.17 7.39 1.82
N THR A 144 11.06 6.92 2.68
CA THR A 144 11.91 5.76 2.43
C THR A 144 11.27 4.54 3.05
N LEU A 145 10.96 3.54 2.24
CA LEU A 145 10.33 2.28 2.62
C LEU A 145 11.35 1.14 2.50
N ALA A 146 11.45 0.27 3.50
CA ALA A 146 12.06 -1.04 3.36
C ALA A 146 11.00 -2.02 2.86
N VAL A 147 11.32 -2.71 1.77
CA VAL A 147 10.43 -3.65 1.06
C VAL A 147 11.21 -4.91 0.70
N PRO A 148 10.55 -6.07 0.49
CA PRO A 148 11.19 -7.26 -0.07
C PRO A 148 11.94 -6.92 -1.37
N LYS A 149 13.17 -7.41 -1.51
CA LYS A 149 14.06 -7.04 -2.62
C LYS A 149 13.45 -7.36 -3.99
N GLU A 150 12.73 -8.47 -4.12
CA GLU A 150 12.01 -8.83 -5.35
C GLU A 150 10.94 -7.80 -5.78
N LEU A 151 10.49 -6.94 -4.86
CA LEU A 151 9.46 -5.93 -5.11
C LEU A 151 10.02 -4.51 -5.20
N SER A 152 11.35 -4.33 -5.18
CA SER A 152 12.05 -3.04 -5.28
C SER A 152 11.58 -2.21 -6.49
N MET A 153 11.41 -2.87 -7.64
CA MET A 153 10.98 -2.25 -8.90
C MET A 153 9.46 -2.28 -9.11
N THR A 154 8.71 -2.84 -8.16
CA THR A 154 7.25 -2.93 -8.19
C THR A 154 6.60 -1.84 -7.36
N VAL A 155 7.12 -1.58 -6.15
CA VAL A 155 6.53 -0.61 -5.21
C VAL A 155 6.74 0.81 -5.74
N ARG A 156 5.64 1.55 -5.91
CA ARG A 156 5.64 2.96 -6.36
C ARG A 156 4.88 3.90 -5.44
N PHE A 157 4.06 3.36 -4.55
CA PHE A 157 3.33 4.16 -3.58
C PHE A 157 3.11 3.41 -2.27
N MET A 158 2.47 4.06 -1.30
CA MET A 158 2.06 3.41 -0.05
C MET A 158 0.66 3.83 0.40
N LYS A 159 0.04 2.97 1.23
CA LYS A 159 -1.15 3.28 2.01
C LYS A 159 -0.82 3.16 3.50
N HIS A 160 -1.25 4.13 4.29
CA HIS A 160 -1.01 4.18 5.75
C HIS A 160 -1.41 2.90 6.49
N HIS A 161 -2.52 2.30 6.09
CA HIS A 161 -3.03 1.13 6.78
C HIS A 161 -2.20 -0.09 6.39
N ASP A 162 -1.56 -0.73 7.37
CA ASP A 162 -0.89 -2.02 7.24
C ASP A 162 -1.94 -3.15 7.16
N ILE A 163 -2.32 -3.53 5.95
CA ILE A 163 -3.30 -4.62 5.72
C ILE A 163 -2.69 -6.01 5.96
N TYR A 164 -1.38 -6.08 6.16
CA TYR A 164 -0.67 -7.32 6.43
C TYR A 164 -0.45 -7.54 7.92
N SER A 165 -0.76 -6.56 8.77
CA SER A 165 -0.67 -6.72 10.22
C SER A 165 -1.68 -7.75 10.71
N ASP A 166 -1.14 -8.88 11.16
CA ASP A 166 -1.91 -9.95 11.78
C ASP A 166 -2.59 -9.51 13.09
N ASN A 167 -2.06 -8.49 13.77
CA ASN A 167 -2.63 -7.97 15.02
C ASN A 167 -3.82 -7.01 14.80
N THR A 168 -4.26 -6.80 13.55
CA THR A 168 -5.37 -5.90 13.26
C THR A 168 -6.69 -6.50 13.73
N PHE A 169 -7.37 -5.88 14.69
CA PHE A 169 -8.68 -6.36 15.14
C PHE A 169 -9.75 -6.24 14.06
N ILE A 170 -10.28 -7.39 13.64
CA ILE A 170 -11.41 -7.51 12.73
C ILE A 170 -12.73 -7.48 13.51
N CYS A 171 -12.82 -8.20 14.63
CA CYS A 171 -13.98 -8.14 15.54
C CYS A 171 -13.60 -7.52 16.87
N ARG A 172 -14.04 -6.28 17.12
CA ARG A 172 -13.76 -5.61 18.40
C ARG A 172 -14.51 -6.20 19.59
N CYS A 173 -15.65 -6.87 19.38
CA CYS A 173 -16.46 -7.41 20.48
C CYS A 173 -15.92 -8.73 21.02
N GLU A 174 -15.30 -9.53 20.16
CA GLU A 174 -14.75 -10.85 20.52
C GLU A 174 -13.22 -10.87 20.34
N GLU A 175 -12.61 -9.69 20.17
CA GLU A 175 -11.18 -9.47 20.03
C GLU A 175 -10.47 -10.29 18.94
N LEU A 176 -11.22 -10.74 17.91
CA LEU A 176 -10.66 -11.48 16.78
C LEU A 176 -9.73 -10.60 15.93
N THR A 177 -8.49 -11.01 15.78
CA THR A 177 -7.48 -10.38 14.93
C THR A 177 -7.48 -10.92 13.51
N LEU A 178 -6.85 -10.19 12.57
CA LEU A 178 -6.72 -10.56 11.17
C LEU A 178 -5.86 -11.82 11.00
N GLY A 179 -4.81 -11.97 11.80
CA GLY A 179 -3.95 -13.14 11.79
C GLY A 179 -4.67 -14.40 12.24
N GLU A 180 -5.46 -14.30 13.32
CA GLU A 180 -6.32 -15.41 13.77
C GLU A 180 -7.36 -15.77 12.72
N LEU A 181 -8.00 -14.76 12.09
CA LEU A 181 -8.92 -15.00 10.99
C LEU A 181 -8.24 -15.73 9.83
N ARG A 182 -7.07 -15.28 9.39
CA ARG A 182 -6.29 -15.93 8.31
C ARG A 182 -5.87 -17.34 8.68
N GLU A 183 -5.54 -17.59 9.94
CA GLU A 183 -5.24 -18.93 10.44
C GLU A 183 -6.46 -19.85 10.37
N LEU A 184 -7.65 -19.37 10.75
CA LEU A 184 -8.89 -20.14 10.58
C LEU A 184 -9.15 -20.45 9.10
N ILE A 185 -8.93 -19.48 8.21
CA ILE A 185 -9.07 -19.69 6.77
C ILE A 185 -8.09 -20.75 6.27
N ARG A 186 -6.82 -20.72 6.71
CA ARG A 186 -5.80 -21.72 6.38
C ARG A 186 -6.16 -23.12 6.88
N LYS A 187 -6.85 -23.23 8.03
CA LYS A 187 -7.40 -24.48 8.56
C LYS A 187 -8.58 -25.02 7.75
N GLY A 188 -9.08 -24.28 6.76
CA GLY A 188 -10.13 -24.70 5.83
C GLY A 188 -11.52 -24.12 6.12
N TYR A 189 -11.67 -23.28 7.15
CA TYR A 189 -12.95 -22.60 7.42
C TYR A 189 -13.18 -21.51 6.37
N ASN A 190 -14.09 -21.75 5.43
CA ASN A 190 -14.25 -20.93 4.23
C ASN A 190 -15.62 -20.23 4.13
N THR A 191 -16.48 -20.42 5.13
CA THR A 191 -17.77 -19.73 5.22
C THR A 191 -17.83 -18.78 6.42
N ILE A 192 -18.62 -17.72 6.30
CA ILE A 192 -18.84 -16.78 7.39
C ILE A 192 -19.44 -17.45 8.63
N ASP A 193 -20.32 -18.44 8.45
CA ASP A 193 -20.97 -19.12 9.56
C ASP A 193 -20.01 -20.04 10.33
N GLU A 194 -19.06 -20.68 9.64
CA GLU A 194 -17.97 -21.42 10.30
C GLU A 194 -17.07 -20.49 11.10
N ILE A 195 -16.60 -19.41 10.49
CA ILE A 195 -15.77 -18.40 11.18
C ILE A 195 -16.52 -17.87 12.39
N ARG A 196 -17.80 -17.50 12.24
CA ARG A 196 -18.65 -17.03 13.35
C ARG A 196 -18.80 -18.05 14.46
N ARG A 197 -18.98 -19.34 14.16
CA ARG A 197 -19.15 -20.40 15.18
C ARG A 197 -17.87 -20.65 15.96
N ILE A 198 -16.72 -20.64 15.28
CA ILE A 198 -15.42 -20.92 15.91
C ILE A 198 -14.88 -19.71 16.67
N SER A 199 -14.88 -18.53 16.03
CA SER A 199 -14.30 -17.31 16.60
C SER A 199 -15.29 -16.47 17.42
N ARG A 200 -16.58 -16.82 17.39
CA ARG A 200 -17.70 -16.01 17.91
C ARG A 200 -17.87 -14.65 17.21
N ALA A 201 -17.04 -14.33 16.21
CA ALA A 201 -17.08 -13.03 15.55
C ALA A 201 -18.47 -12.72 14.99
N GLY A 202 -18.99 -11.55 15.37
CA GLY A 202 -20.34 -11.11 15.03
C GLY A 202 -21.45 -11.62 15.96
N MET A 203 -21.11 -12.27 17.08
CA MET A 203 -22.06 -12.63 18.14
C MET A 203 -22.14 -11.59 19.27
N GLY A 204 -21.19 -10.64 19.34
CA GLY A 204 -21.22 -9.55 20.32
C GLY A 204 -22.38 -8.55 20.12
N PRO A 205 -22.46 -7.50 20.96
CA PRO A 205 -23.58 -6.53 20.95
C PRO A 205 -23.80 -5.82 19.61
N CYS A 206 -22.77 -5.71 18.79
CA CYS A 206 -22.86 -5.14 17.45
C CYS A 206 -23.54 -6.06 16.42
N GLN A 207 -23.72 -7.36 16.74
CA GLN A 207 -24.32 -8.38 15.87
C GLN A 207 -23.69 -8.46 14.47
N GLY A 208 -22.36 -8.27 14.41
CA GLY A 208 -21.59 -8.39 13.18
C GLY A 208 -21.66 -7.20 12.24
N ARG A 209 -22.24 -6.05 12.64
CA ARG A 209 -22.35 -4.86 11.78
C ARG A 209 -21.00 -4.33 11.27
N THR A 210 -19.96 -4.45 12.07
CA THR A 210 -18.62 -3.93 11.74
C THR A 210 -17.74 -5.01 11.11
N CYS A 211 -17.68 -6.19 11.74
CA CYS A 211 -16.75 -7.26 11.35
C CYS A 211 -17.22 -8.12 10.18
N ARG A 212 -18.53 -8.26 9.93
CA ARG A 212 -19.06 -9.18 8.91
C ARG A 212 -18.46 -8.94 7.53
N GLN A 213 -18.49 -7.68 7.06
CA GLN A 213 -18.00 -7.36 5.72
C GLN A 213 -16.48 -7.54 5.61
N LEU A 214 -15.74 -7.21 6.68
CA LEU A 214 -14.29 -7.41 6.73
C LEU A 214 -13.93 -8.91 6.65
N ILE A 215 -14.64 -9.76 7.41
CA ILE A 215 -14.46 -11.22 7.36
C ILE A 215 -14.80 -11.76 5.96
N MET A 216 -15.89 -11.29 5.35
CA MET A 216 -16.27 -11.69 3.99
C MET A 216 -15.24 -11.27 2.95
N GLN A 217 -14.59 -10.11 3.11
CA GLN A 217 -13.53 -9.66 2.21
C GLN A 217 -12.31 -10.56 2.28
N GLU A 218 -11.84 -10.94 3.48
CA GLU A 218 -10.70 -11.86 3.64
C GLU A 218 -11.04 -13.26 3.10
N LEU A 219 -12.26 -13.75 3.33
CA LEU A 219 -12.73 -15.02 2.77
C LEU A 219 -12.82 -14.97 1.23
N ALA A 220 -13.32 -13.88 0.65
CA ALA A 220 -13.35 -13.68 -0.79
C ALA A 220 -11.95 -13.68 -1.39
N ALA A 221 -11.02 -12.96 -0.76
CA ALA A 221 -9.61 -12.91 -1.17
C ALA A 221 -8.95 -14.29 -1.11
N ALA A 222 -9.19 -15.06 -0.05
CA ALA A 222 -8.60 -16.39 0.12
C ALA A 222 -9.22 -17.47 -0.78
N THR A 223 -10.51 -17.35 -1.12
CA THR A 223 -11.23 -18.35 -1.93
C THR A 223 -11.31 -17.99 -3.42
N GLY A 224 -10.94 -16.77 -3.80
CA GLY A 224 -11.09 -16.25 -5.16
C GLY A 224 -12.54 -16.01 -5.61
N LYS A 225 -13.52 -16.17 -4.72
CA LYS A 225 -14.95 -15.99 -5.03
C LYS A 225 -15.35 -14.51 -4.94
N LYS A 226 -16.31 -14.09 -5.76
CA LYS A 226 -16.88 -12.75 -5.63
C LYS A 226 -17.73 -12.66 -4.37
N MET A 227 -17.70 -11.52 -3.68
CA MET A 227 -18.53 -11.30 -2.48
C MET A 227 -20.02 -11.55 -2.73
N SER A 228 -20.52 -11.29 -3.94
CA SER A 228 -21.92 -11.51 -4.34
C SER A 228 -22.33 -13.00 -4.38
N GLU A 229 -21.36 -13.89 -4.52
CA GLU A 229 -21.58 -15.35 -4.61
C GLU A 229 -21.45 -16.03 -3.25
N MET A 230 -21.04 -15.28 -2.22
CA MET A 230 -20.81 -15.81 -0.89
C MET A 230 -22.11 -15.82 -0.07
N PRO A 231 -22.42 -16.93 0.63
CA PRO A 231 -23.60 -16.99 1.48
C PRO A 231 -23.48 -15.98 2.63
N ILE A 232 -24.53 -15.17 2.81
CA ILE A 232 -24.62 -14.22 3.91
C ILE A 232 -25.29 -14.92 5.10
N SER A 233 -24.75 -14.69 6.30
CA SER A 233 -25.34 -15.20 7.53
C SER A 233 -26.74 -14.63 7.78
N THR A 234 -27.63 -15.45 8.35
CA THR A 234 -29.01 -15.06 8.65
C THR A 234 -29.10 -13.84 9.59
N PHE A 235 -29.99 -12.91 9.26
CA PHE A 235 -30.35 -11.79 10.12
C PHE A 235 -31.45 -12.23 11.09
N ARG A 236 -31.26 -11.96 12.39
CA ARG A 236 -32.20 -12.37 13.44
C ARG A 236 -32.74 -11.14 14.19
N PRO A 237 -34.03 -11.13 14.56
CA PRO A 237 -34.57 -10.13 15.49
C PRO A 237 -34.11 -10.44 16.93
N PRO A 238 -34.02 -9.42 17.81
CA PRO A 238 -34.16 -7.99 17.51
C PRO A 238 -32.89 -7.42 16.87
N VAL A 239 -33.05 -6.47 15.94
CA VAL A 239 -31.91 -5.86 15.23
C VAL A 239 -30.95 -5.17 16.20
N LYS A 240 -31.49 -4.41 17.17
CA LYS A 240 -30.72 -3.82 18.27
C LYS A 240 -31.10 -4.52 19.57
N PRO A 241 -30.18 -4.68 20.53
CA PRO A 241 -30.52 -5.16 21.86
C PRO A 241 -31.62 -4.28 22.46
N ILE A 242 -32.70 -4.92 22.93
CA ILE A 242 -33.80 -4.28 23.65
C ILE A 242 -33.84 -4.86 25.06
N LYS A 243 -34.19 -4.03 26.04
CA LYS A 243 -34.33 -4.50 27.43
C LYS A 243 -35.49 -5.50 27.49
N LEU A 244 -35.29 -6.60 28.22
CA LEU A 244 -36.35 -7.59 28.43
C LEU A 244 -37.62 -6.96 29.02
N GLY A 245 -37.49 -6.00 29.95
CA GLY A 245 -38.63 -5.27 30.51
C GLY A 245 -39.47 -4.51 29.48
N THR A 246 -38.87 -4.06 28.37
CA THR A 246 -39.60 -3.43 27.27
C THR A 246 -40.44 -4.44 26.47
N ILE A 247 -39.94 -5.68 26.33
CA ILE A 247 -40.70 -6.78 25.70
C ILE A 247 -41.79 -7.29 26.66
N ALA A 248 -41.47 -7.38 27.95
CA ALA A 248 -42.34 -8.02 28.94
C ALA A 248 -43.64 -7.26 29.16
N GLY A 249 -43.70 -5.94 28.92
CA GLY A 249 -44.92 -5.12 28.83
C GLY A 249 -45.87 -5.14 30.05
N GLY A 250 -45.53 -5.86 31.12
CA GLY A 250 -46.42 -6.09 32.24
C GLY A 250 -46.40 -4.92 33.22
N GLU A 251 -47.59 -4.49 33.63
CA GLU A 251 -47.76 -3.81 34.91
C GLU A 251 -47.01 -4.61 35.99
N ARG A 252 -46.28 -3.93 36.86
CA ARG A 252 -45.65 -4.59 38.01
C ARG A 252 -46.79 -5.21 38.81
N GLY A 253 -46.88 -6.55 38.81
CA GLY A 253 -47.78 -7.25 39.72
C GLY A 253 -47.41 -6.88 41.14
N GLU A 254 -48.35 -6.24 41.83
CA GLU A 254 -48.32 -6.04 43.29
C GLU A 254 -48.29 -7.40 44.02
#